data_AF-A0A5C8T5A6-F1
#
_entry.id   AF-A0A5C8T5A6-F1
#
_cell.length_a   1.000
_cell.length_b   1.000
_cell.length_c   1.000
_cell.angle_alpha   90.00
_cell.angle_beta   90.00
_cell.angle_gamma   90.00
#
_symmetry.space_group_name_H-M   'P 1'
#
loop_
_entity.id
_entity.type
_entity.pdbx_description
1 polymer ?
#
loop_
_entity_poly.entity_id
_entity_poly.type
_entity_poly.pdbx_seq_one_letter_code
_entity_poly.pdbx_strand_id
1 'polypeptide(L)'
;MTRLLATLCLTTALALPIAARADEAADKVAEAKTLVSKTLIKNLKTGFDAALEKTVAAMPDDKSEPVRKELMAEFDKQSGIMIDGLSKEYATKFTLPELKHLNEIYEDKTYLKFQTINADPSSSVTAISQASVTKLLNMLAIAAAGDNTPKPGAPMPTPTPAPAPA
;
A
#
# COMPACT_ATOMS: atom_id res chain seq x y z
N MET A 1 1.09 -47.02 43.70
CA MET A 1 0.48 -45.72 43.30
C MET A 1 1.51 -44.70 42.82
N THR A 2 2.62 -44.45 43.54
CA THR A 2 3.68 -43.48 43.17
C THR A 2 4.11 -43.43 41.69
N ARG A 3 4.24 -44.58 41.00
CA ARG A 3 4.59 -44.61 39.57
C ARG A 3 3.62 -43.81 38.67
N LEU A 4 2.31 -43.86 38.93
CA LEU A 4 1.30 -43.13 38.13
C LEU A 4 1.44 -41.61 38.25
N LEU A 5 1.71 -41.11 39.46
CA LEU A 5 1.94 -39.68 39.70
C LEU A 5 3.19 -39.19 38.97
N ALA A 6 4.28 -39.97 39.00
CA ALA A 6 5.51 -39.64 38.28
C ALA A 6 5.31 -39.58 36.75
N THR A 7 4.51 -40.48 36.17
CA THR A 7 4.18 -40.43 34.74
C THR A 7 3.34 -39.21 34.38
N LEU A 8 2.36 -38.85 35.22
CA LEU A 8 1.46 -37.71 34.97
C LEU A 8 2.19 -36.36 34.99
N CYS A 9 3.12 -36.16 35.93
CA CYS A 9 3.95 -34.95 35.98
C CYS A 9 4.95 -34.86 34.82
N LEU A 10 5.38 -36.00 34.27
CA LEU A 10 6.28 -36.02 33.12
C LEU A 10 5.56 -35.67 31.82
N THR A 11 4.30 -36.10 31.65
CA THR A 11 3.51 -35.73 30.46
C THR A 11 3.10 -34.26 30.45
N THR A 12 2.78 -33.64 31.59
CA THR A 12 2.53 -32.18 31.65
C THR A 12 3.79 -31.37 31.36
N ALA A 13 4.94 -31.77 31.90
CA ALA A 13 6.23 -31.13 31.63
C ALA A 13 6.63 -31.16 30.14
N LEU A 14 6.26 -32.22 29.41
CA LEU A 14 6.54 -32.37 27.97
C LEU A 14 5.53 -31.63 27.07
N ALA A 15 4.31 -31.38 27.54
CA ALA A 15 3.29 -30.64 26.78
C ALA A 15 3.49 -29.11 26.85
N LEU A 16 3.97 -28.59 27.99
CA LEU A 16 4.14 -27.15 28.22
C LEU A 16 4.97 -26.42 27.12
N PRO A 17 6.14 -26.93 26.67
CA PRO A 17 6.93 -26.25 25.62
C PRO A 17 6.24 -26.21 24.25
N ILE A 18 5.34 -27.16 23.97
CA ILE A 18 4.61 -27.25 22.71
C ILE A 18 3.43 -26.26 22.74
N ALA A 19 2.70 -26.21 23.85
CA ALA A 19 1.62 -25.24 24.05
C ALA A 19 2.15 -23.80 23.96
N ALA A 20 3.22 -23.47 24.69
CA ALA A 20 3.80 -22.12 24.68
C ALA A 20 4.30 -21.68 23.29
N ARG A 21 4.85 -22.60 22.48
CA ARG A 21 5.28 -22.31 21.10
C ARG A 21 4.11 -22.20 20.12
N ALA A 22 3.02 -22.91 20.33
CA ALA A 22 1.80 -22.75 19.53
C ALA A 22 1.14 -21.38 19.80
N ASP A 23 1.12 -20.97 21.08
CA ASP A 23 0.64 -19.66 21.53
C ASP A 23 1.48 -18.53 20.92
N GLU A 24 2.82 -18.56 21.08
CA GLU A 24 3.73 -17.57 20.47
C GLU A 24 3.58 -17.51 18.94
N ALA A 25 3.43 -18.66 18.26
CA ALA A 25 3.25 -18.68 16.80
C ALA A 25 1.90 -18.05 16.36
N ALA A 26 0.83 -18.23 17.14
CA ALA A 26 -0.45 -17.59 16.89
C ALA A 26 -0.38 -16.07 17.14
N ASP A 27 0.22 -15.67 18.27
CA ASP A 27 0.44 -14.27 18.66
C ASP A 27 1.22 -13.51 17.58
N LYS A 28 2.29 -14.10 17.05
CA LYS A 28 3.09 -13.52 15.96
C LYS A 28 2.28 -13.32 14.69
N VAL A 29 1.38 -14.25 14.34
CA VAL A 29 0.48 -14.08 13.19
C VAL A 29 -0.55 -12.98 13.47
N ALA A 30 -1.08 -12.86 14.69
CA ALA A 30 -2.03 -11.81 15.06
C ALA A 30 -1.41 -10.39 15.03
N GLU A 31 -0.22 -10.23 15.57
CA GLU A 31 0.55 -8.97 15.51
C GLU A 31 0.90 -8.61 14.06
N ALA A 32 1.37 -9.59 13.27
CA ALA A 32 1.68 -9.38 11.87
C ALA A 32 0.44 -9.04 11.01
N LYS A 33 -0.73 -9.64 11.29
CA LYS A 33 -2.01 -9.25 10.66
C LYS A 33 -2.38 -7.82 11.00
N THR A 34 -2.22 -7.43 12.26
CA THR A 34 -2.46 -6.06 12.75
C THR A 34 -1.57 -5.06 12.01
N LEU A 35 -0.27 -5.36 11.89
CA LEU A 35 0.71 -4.53 11.19
C LEU A 35 0.38 -4.39 9.69
N VAL A 36 0.16 -5.50 8.98
CA VAL A 36 -0.20 -5.50 7.55
C VAL A 36 -1.48 -4.72 7.29
N SER A 37 -2.49 -4.86 8.16
CA SER A 37 -3.78 -4.16 8.03
C SER A 37 -3.66 -2.66 8.23
N LYS A 38 -2.96 -2.23 9.31
CA LYS A 38 -2.75 -0.80 9.63
C LYS A 38 -1.90 -0.07 8.59
N THR A 39 -1.07 -0.79 7.83
CA THR A 39 -0.04 -0.21 6.94
C THR A 39 -0.35 -0.47 5.46
N LEU A 40 -0.05 -1.66 4.95
CA LEU A 40 -0.11 -2.00 3.53
C LEU A 40 -1.53 -1.96 3.00
N ILE A 41 -2.49 -2.58 3.69
CA ILE A 41 -3.89 -2.64 3.25
C ILE A 41 -4.55 -1.26 3.34
N LYS A 42 -4.31 -0.50 4.42
CA LYS A 42 -4.79 0.88 4.56
C LYS A 42 -4.30 1.78 3.42
N ASN A 43 -3.02 1.71 3.06
CA ASN A 43 -2.44 2.51 1.99
C ASN A 43 -2.95 2.06 0.62
N LEU A 44 -3.08 0.75 0.39
CA LEU A 44 -3.66 0.19 -0.84
C LEU A 44 -5.13 0.61 -1.01
N LYS A 45 -5.93 0.57 0.07
CA LYS A 45 -7.33 1.03 0.10
C LYS A 45 -7.46 2.49 -0.27
N THR A 46 -6.62 3.36 0.30
CA THR A 46 -6.59 4.80 -0.01
C THR A 46 -6.31 5.05 -1.50
N GLY A 47 -5.35 4.33 -2.08
CA GLY A 47 -5.05 4.42 -3.51
C GLY A 47 -6.15 3.85 -4.40
N PHE A 48 -6.75 2.73 -3.98
CA PHE A 48 -7.86 2.08 -4.67
C PHE A 48 -9.11 2.96 -4.70
N ASP A 49 -9.52 3.54 -3.57
CA ASP A 49 -10.70 4.42 -3.49
C ASP A 49 -10.57 5.65 -4.39
N ALA A 50 -9.38 6.26 -4.43
CA ALA A 50 -9.10 7.39 -5.32
C ALA A 50 -9.11 7.00 -6.81
N ALA A 51 -8.66 5.78 -7.14
CA ALA A 51 -8.73 5.25 -8.50
C ALA A 51 -10.15 4.85 -8.90
N LEU A 52 -10.93 4.28 -7.97
CA LEU A 52 -12.32 3.88 -8.14
C LEU A 52 -13.19 5.10 -8.42
N GLU A 53 -13.15 6.12 -7.56
CA GLU A 53 -13.87 7.39 -7.74
C GLU A 53 -13.58 8.03 -9.09
N LYS A 54 -12.29 8.11 -9.46
CA LYS A 54 -11.87 8.66 -10.77
C LYS A 54 -12.39 7.83 -11.95
N THR A 55 -12.57 6.52 -11.78
CA THR A 55 -13.07 5.61 -12.81
C THR A 55 -14.59 5.72 -12.95
N VAL A 56 -15.33 5.75 -11.84
CA VAL A 56 -16.81 5.79 -11.86
C VAL A 56 -17.38 7.20 -12.06
N ALA A 57 -16.63 8.27 -11.81
CA ALA A 57 -17.08 9.66 -12.01
C ALA A 57 -17.41 10.03 -13.48
N ALA A 58 -17.03 9.19 -14.46
CA ALA A 58 -17.41 9.32 -15.86
C ALA A 58 -18.58 8.41 -16.27
N MET A 59 -19.17 7.66 -15.32
CA MET A 59 -20.26 6.72 -15.55
C MET A 59 -21.61 7.30 -15.08
N PRO A 60 -22.72 6.96 -15.75
CA PRO A 60 -24.07 7.19 -15.21
C PRO A 60 -24.31 6.49 -13.86
N ASP A 61 -25.14 7.09 -13.00
CA ASP A 61 -25.40 6.61 -11.64
C ASP A 61 -25.99 5.18 -11.56
N ASP A 62 -26.75 4.77 -12.58
CA ASP A 62 -27.27 3.40 -12.70
C ASP A 62 -26.17 2.34 -12.93
N LYS A 63 -24.94 2.77 -13.23
CA LYS A 63 -23.78 1.91 -13.57
C LYS A 63 -22.60 2.12 -12.63
N SER A 64 -22.42 3.33 -12.09
CA SER A 64 -21.36 3.62 -11.11
C SER A 64 -21.53 2.80 -9.83
N GLU A 65 -22.74 2.73 -9.27
CA GLU A 65 -22.98 2.05 -7.98
C GLU A 65 -22.83 0.51 -8.02
N PRO A 66 -23.32 -0.22 -9.04
CA PRO A 66 -23.01 -1.64 -9.19
C PRO A 66 -21.51 -1.91 -9.31
N VAL A 67 -20.79 -1.12 -10.12
CA VAL A 67 -19.33 -1.24 -10.33
C VAL A 67 -18.55 -0.92 -9.05
N ARG A 68 -18.92 0.16 -8.35
CA ARG A 68 -18.40 0.53 -7.03
C ARG A 68 -18.52 -0.66 -6.07
N LYS A 69 -19.71 -1.25 -5.95
CA LYS A 69 -19.98 -2.37 -5.05
C LYS A 69 -19.20 -3.64 -5.41
N GLU A 70 -19.14 -4.00 -6.70
CA GLU A 70 -18.41 -5.19 -7.16
C GLU A 70 -16.91 -5.06 -6.91
N LEU A 71 -16.31 -3.93 -7.29
CA LEU A 71 -14.88 -3.69 -7.13
C LEU A 71 -14.49 -3.58 -5.65
N MET A 72 -15.34 -3.02 -4.78
CA MET A 72 -15.12 -3.05 -3.33
C MET A 72 -15.16 -4.47 -2.76
N ALA A 73 -16.11 -5.32 -3.19
CA ALA A 73 -16.19 -6.70 -2.72
C ALA A 73 -14.97 -7.54 -3.16
N GLU A 74 -14.46 -7.33 -4.37
CA GLU A 74 -13.21 -7.98 -4.82
C GLU A 74 -11.99 -7.40 -4.10
N PHE A 75 -11.95 -6.10 -3.81
CA PHE A 75 -10.89 -5.48 -3.00
C PHE A 75 -10.80 -6.11 -1.61
N ASP A 76 -11.93 -6.29 -0.91
CA ASP A 76 -11.96 -6.87 0.44
C ASP A 76 -11.49 -8.34 0.41
N LYS A 77 -11.91 -9.10 -0.61
CA LYS A 77 -11.47 -10.48 -0.87
C LYS A 77 -9.96 -10.58 -1.12
N GLN A 78 -9.41 -9.74 -1.99
CA GLN A 78 -7.97 -9.71 -2.26
C GLN A 78 -7.17 -9.22 -1.05
N SER A 79 -7.68 -8.24 -0.31
CA SER A 79 -7.09 -7.76 0.94
C SER A 79 -7.05 -8.86 2.00
N GLY A 80 -8.10 -9.68 2.12
CA GLY A 80 -8.09 -10.87 2.98
C GLY A 80 -6.95 -11.82 2.63
N ILE A 81 -6.78 -12.15 1.33
CA ILE A 81 -5.69 -13.02 0.85
C ILE A 81 -4.31 -12.40 1.13
N MET A 82 -4.15 -11.09 0.91
CA MET A 82 -2.90 -10.36 1.18
C MET A 82 -2.57 -10.34 2.68
N ILE A 83 -3.54 -10.06 3.55
CA ILE A 83 -3.37 -10.13 5.01
C ILE A 83 -2.89 -11.52 5.42
N ASP A 84 -3.58 -12.56 4.95
CA ASP A 84 -3.31 -13.94 5.34
C ASP A 84 -1.98 -14.50 4.80
N GLY A 85 -1.49 -13.99 3.68
CA GLY A 85 -0.18 -14.32 3.13
C GLY A 85 0.95 -13.55 3.81
N LEU A 86 0.86 -12.21 3.83
CA LEU A 86 1.91 -11.33 4.36
C LEU A 86 2.08 -11.46 5.88
N SER A 87 1.00 -11.71 6.63
CA SER A 87 1.13 -11.94 8.08
C SER A 87 1.91 -13.21 8.41
N LYS A 88 1.77 -14.26 7.61
CA LYS A 88 2.53 -15.51 7.77
C LYS A 88 4.00 -15.27 7.44
N GLU A 89 4.28 -14.57 6.34
CA GLU A 89 5.64 -14.22 5.94
C GLU A 89 6.35 -13.41 7.04
N TYR A 90 5.74 -12.35 7.57
CA TYR A 90 6.30 -11.57 8.68
C TYR A 90 6.42 -12.38 9.99
N ALA A 91 5.45 -13.23 10.31
CA ALA A 91 5.53 -14.11 11.49
C ALA A 91 6.66 -15.16 11.40
N THR A 92 7.18 -15.48 10.21
CA THR A 92 8.40 -16.29 10.07
C THR A 92 9.70 -15.49 10.21
N LYS A 93 9.73 -14.22 9.77
CA LYS A 93 10.98 -13.42 9.73
C LYS A 93 11.28 -12.66 11.01
N PHE A 94 10.26 -12.13 11.68
CA PHE A 94 10.40 -11.33 12.90
C PHE A 94 10.09 -12.16 14.14
N THR A 95 10.57 -11.73 15.30
CA THR A 95 10.16 -12.23 16.63
C THR A 95 8.89 -11.53 17.13
N LEU A 96 8.25 -12.07 18.17
CA LEU A 96 7.05 -11.44 18.75
C LEU A 96 7.30 -10.02 19.31
N PRO A 97 8.41 -9.73 20.03
CA PRO A 97 8.72 -8.37 20.45
C PRO A 97 8.96 -7.39 19.30
N GLU A 98 9.60 -7.82 18.21
CA GLU A 98 9.81 -6.96 17.03
C GLU A 98 8.49 -6.62 16.34
N LEU A 99 7.56 -7.56 16.21
CA LEU A 99 6.23 -7.31 15.63
C LEU A 99 5.40 -6.36 16.50
N LYS A 100 5.44 -6.53 17.83
CA LYS A 100 4.79 -5.63 18.79
C LYS A 100 5.39 -4.22 18.70
N HIS A 101 6.71 -4.09 18.68
CA HIS A 101 7.38 -2.79 18.54
C HIS A 101 7.11 -2.12 17.18
N LEU A 102 7.03 -2.88 16.09
CA LEU A 102 6.60 -2.36 14.79
C LEU A 102 5.17 -1.83 14.83
N ASN A 103 4.25 -2.48 15.56
CA ASN A 103 2.88 -1.97 15.76
C ASN A 103 2.84 -0.70 16.62
N GLU A 104 3.66 -0.60 17.68
CA GLU A 104 3.79 0.61 18.52
C GLU A 104 4.17 1.85 17.72
N ILE A 105 5.09 1.72 16.75
CA ILE A 105 5.52 2.86 15.89
C ILE A 105 4.34 3.48 15.15
N TYR A 106 3.39 2.69 14.66
CA TYR A 106 2.19 3.20 13.97
C TYR A 106 1.13 3.82 14.90
N GLU A 107 1.33 3.74 16.23
CA GLU A 107 0.49 4.37 17.25
C GLU A 107 1.18 5.55 17.95
N ASP A 108 2.50 5.72 17.80
CA ASP A 108 3.22 6.88 18.32
C ASP A 108 2.72 8.20 17.72
N LYS A 109 2.52 9.18 18.59
CA LYS A 109 1.99 10.51 18.24
C LYS A 109 2.98 11.34 17.42
N THR A 110 4.29 11.11 17.56
CA THR A 110 5.32 11.80 16.78
C THR A 110 5.35 11.28 15.34
N TYR A 111 5.32 9.95 15.18
CA TYR A 111 5.25 9.29 13.88
C TYR A 111 3.92 9.53 13.15
N LEU A 112 2.79 9.52 13.87
CA LEU A 112 1.50 9.93 13.33
C LEU A 112 1.51 11.39 12.86
N LYS A 113 2.08 12.32 13.65
CA LYS A 113 2.24 13.73 13.23
C LYS A 113 3.11 13.87 11.98
N PHE A 114 4.21 13.11 11.89
CA PHE A 114 5.07 13.06 10.71
C PHE A 114 4.32 12.56 9.47
N GLN A 115 3.58 11.45 9.58
CA GLN A 115 2.71 10.96 8.49
C GLN A 115 1.68 12.01 8.05
N THR A 116 1.00 12.68 8.98
CA THR A 116 0.01 13.72 8.66
C THR A 116 0.62 14.87 7.86
N ILE A 117 1.80 15.38 8.26
CA ILE A 117 2.47 16.48 7.55
C ILE A 117 2.90 16.06 6.13
N ASN A 118 3.32 14.80 5.95
CA ASN A 118 3.73 14.28 4.65
C ASN A 118 2.56 13.90 3.72
N ALA A 119 1.36 13.69 4.28
CA ALA A 119 0.14 13.39 3.53
C ALA A 119 -0.71 14.65 3.22
N ASP A 120 -0.50 15.74 3.96
CA ASP A 120 -1.18 17.02 3.77
C ASP A 120 -0.75 17.68 2.43
N PRO A 121 -1.69 17.88 1.47
CA PRO A 121 -1.37 18.50 0.19
C PRO A 121 -1.02 19.98 0.28
N SER A 122 -1.33 20.65 1.40
CA SER A 122 -0.98 22.05 1.67
C SER A 122 0.38 22.22 2.37
N SER A 123 1.03 21.12 2.77
CA SER A 123 2.29 21.19 3.51
C SER A 123 3.46 21.64 2.62
N SER A 124 4.44 22.30 3.24
CA SER A 124 5.69 22.67 2.56
C SER A 124 6.48 21.46 2.08
N VAL A 125 6.36 20.30 2.75
CA VAL A 125 6.95 19.03 2.32
C VAL A 125 6.36 18.63 0.98
N THR A 126 5.03 18.60 0.86
CA THR A 126 4.35 18.25 -0.39
C THR A 126 4.67 19.23 -1.51
N ALA A 127 4.68 20.54 -1.24
CA ALA A 127 5.04 21.56 -2.23
C ALA A 127 6.48 21.41 -2.77
N ILE A 128 7.46 21.16 -1.88
CA ILE A 128 8.86 20.91 -2.26
C ILE A 128 9.00 19.61 -3.07
N SER A 129 8.30 18.55 -2.66
CA SER A 129 8.28 17.27 -3.36
C SER A 129 7.68 17.39 -4.77
N GLN A 130 6.54 18.06 -4.92
CA GLN A 130 5.90 18.32 -6.21
C GLN A 130 6.79 19.13 -7.13
N ALA A 131 7.35 20.26 -6.67
CA ALA A 131 8.27 21.08 -7.47
C ALA A 131 9.50 20.29 -7.96
N SER A 132 10.02 19.39 -7.12
CA SER A 132 11.14 18.50 -7.46
C SER A 132 10.74 17.47 -8.54
N VAL A 133 9.58 16.83 -8.39
CA VAL A 133 9.05 15.87 -9.38
C VAL A 133 8.73 16.56 -10.71
N THR A 134 8.10 17.73 -10.70
CA THR A 134 7.84 18.53 -11.91
C THR A 134 9.13 18.89 -12.63
N LYS A 135 10.20 19.26 -11.91
CA LYS A 135 11.52 19.50 -12.53
C LYS A 135 12.07 18.25 -13.22
N LEU A 136 11.99 17.08 -12.58
CA LEU A 136 12.45 15.81 -13.16
C LEU A 136 11.63 15.41 -14.39
N LEU A 137 10.30 15.55 -14.34
CA LEU A 137 9.41 15.28 -15.47
C LEU A 137 9.67 16.23 -16.64
N ASN A 138 9.92 17.53 -16.37
CA ASN A 138 10.29 18.49 -17.41
C ASN A 138 11.64 18.15 -18.05
N MET A 139 12.64 17.71 -17.27
CA MET A 139 13.93 17.24 -17.81
C MET A 139 13.76 15.98 -18.67
N LEU A 140 12.92 15.03 -18.24
CA LEU A 140 12.61 13.82 -19.02
C LEU A 140 11.85 14.16 -20.33
N ALA A 141 10.91 15.09 -20.28
CA ALA A 141 10.18 15.56 -21.46
C ALA A 141 11.10 16.28 -22.45
N ILE A 142 12.03 17.11 -21.98
CA ILE A 142 13.05 17.76 -22.82
C ILE A 142 13.99 16.71 -23.45
N ALA A 143 14.40 15.69 -22.69
CA ALA A 143 15.22 14.60 -23.22
C ALA A 143 14.48 13.79 -24.30
N ALA A 144 13.23 13.40 -24.06
CA ALA A 144 12.39 12.69 -25.03
C ALA A 144 12.03 13.53 -26.27
N ALA A 145 11.96 14.86 -26.13
CA ALA A 145 11.82 15.78 -27.26
C ALA A 145 13.13 15.97 -28.06
N GLY A 146 14.29 15.62 -27.49
CA GLY A 146 15.61 15.76 -28.14
C GLY A 146 15.72 14.97 -29.45
N ASP A 147 15.16 13.75 -29.47
CA ASP A 147 15.09 12.90 -30.68
C ASP A 147 14.17 13.44 -31.78
N ASN A 148 13.37 14.48 -31.49
CA ASN A 148 12.48 15.16 -32.43
C ASN A 148 12.99 16.56 -32.85
N THR A 149 14.27 16.87 -32.62
CA THR A 149 14.89 18.08 -33.18
C THR A 149 14.87 18.05 -34.71
N PRO A 150 14.21 19.01 -35.40
CA PRO A 150 14.22 19.04 -36.86
C PRO A 150 15.64 19.28 -37.36
N LYS A 151 16.17 18.32 -38.12
CA LYS A 151 17.53 18.40 -38.68
C LYS A 151 17.65 19.71 -39.50
N PRO A 152 18.64 20.58 -39.21
CA PRO A 152 18.80 21.83 -39.95
C PRO A 152 18.90 21.56 -41.47
N GLY A 153 17.95 22.11 -42.23
CA GLY A 153 17.80 21.85 -43.67
C GLY A 153 16.61 20.98 -44.08
N ALA A 154 15.79 20.49 -43.15
CA ALA A 154 14.47 19.94 -43.49
C ALA A 154 13.58 21.05 -44.12
N PRO A 155 12.88 20.82 -45.25
CA PRO A 155 12.02 21.83 -45.85
C PRO A 155 10.86 22.21 -44.92
N MET A 156 10.63 23.50 -44.71
CA MET A 156 9.40 23.94 -44.03
C MET A 156 8.18 23.61 -44.89
N PRO A 157 7.09 23.06 -44.32
CA PRO A 157 5.84 22.94 -45.05
C PRO A 157 5.35 24.35 -45.41
N THR A 158 5.04 24.56 -46.69
CA THR A 158 4.55 25.85 -47.20
C THR A 158 3.22 26.22 -46.53
N PRO A 159 3.01 27.48 -46.09
CA PRO A 159 1.74 27.90 -45.52
C PRO A 159 0.57 27.66 -46.49
N THR A 160 -0.43 26.91 -46.07
CA THR A 160 -1.69 26.77 -46.82
C THR A 160 -2.36 28.14 -46.92
N PRO A 161 -2.76 28.61 -48.12
CA PRO A 161 -3.48 29.88 -48.24
C PRO A 161 -4.78 29.87 -47.43
N ALA A 162 -5.08 30.97 -46.76
CA ALA A 162 -6.35 31.14 -46.06
C ALA A 162 -7.51 31.17 -47.08
N PRO A 163 -8.69 30.59 -46.77
CA PRO A 163 -9.85 30.69 -47.64
C PRO A 163 -10.26 32.14 -47.88
N ALA A 164 -10.47 32.51 -49.15
CA ALA A 164 -11.07 33.80 -49.49
C ALA A 164 -12.58 33.79 -49.17
N PRO A 165 -13.15 34.88 -48.65
CA PRO A 165 -14.57 34.93 -48.28
C PRO A 165 -15.48 35.14 -49.50
N ALA A 166 -16.52 34.30 -49.61
CA ALA A 166 -17.72 34.48 -50.42
C ALA A 166 -18.87 33.69 -49.78
#